data_AF-A0A317Z8K5-F1
#
_entry.id   AF-A0A317Z8K5-F1
#
_cell.length_a   1.000
_cell.length_b   1.000
_cell.length_c   1.000
_cell.angle_alpha   90.00
_cell.angle_beta   90.00
_cell.angle_gamma   90.00
#
_symmetry.space_group_name_H-M   'P 1'
#
loop_
_entity.id
_entity.type
_entity.pdbx_description
1 polymer ?
#
loop_
_entity_poly.entity_id
_entity_poly.type
_entity_poly.pdbx_seq_one_letter_code
_entity_poly.pdbx_strand_id
1 'polypeptide(L)' 'MTETWHFMNTGSHHPYYNMALDEALLNFVSRGEIDPVVRFYTWNPPTLSIGYFQRLSKEIDI' A
#
# COMPACT_ATOMS: atom_id res chain seq x y z
N MET A 1 25.78 11.16 2.91
CA MET A 1 25.38 9.75 2.81
C MET A 1 24.24 9.67 1.80
N THR A 2 24.29 8.72 0.88
CA THR A 2 23.17 8.44 -0.03
C THR A 2 22.14 7.60 0.71
N GLU A 3 20.86 7.97 0.62
CA GLU A 3 19.76 7.20 1.19
C GLU A 3 19.63 5.85 0.48
N THR A 4 19.52 4.76 1.23
CA THR A 4 19.29 3.41 0.71
C THR A 4 17.78 3.21 0.58
N TRP A 5 17.32 2.67 -0.56
CA TRP A 5 15.91 2.33 -0.77
C TRP A 5 15.77 0.85 -1.05
N HIS A 6 14.85 0.19 -0.36
CA HIS A 6 14.48 -1.19 -0.65
C HIS A 6 13.49 -1.24 -1.82
N PHE A 7 13.68 -2.20 -2.71
CA PHE A 7 12.73 -2.51 -3.76
C PHE A 7 12.00 -3.81 -3.46
N MET A 8 10.68 -3.79 -3.57
CA MET A 8 9.83 -4.97 -3.37
C MET A 8 8.82 -5.09 -4.50
N ASN A 9 8.72 -6.28 -5.08
CA ASN A 9 7.63 -6.64 -5.99
C ASN A 9 6.85 -7.81 -5.37
N THR A 10 5.64 -7.54 -4.89
CA THR A 10 4.81 -8.55 -4.22
C THR A 10 3.82 -9.23 -5.17
N GLY A 11 3.74 -8.86 -6.45
CA GLY A 11 2.76 -9.46 -7.35
C GLY A 11 1.31 -9.17 -6.95
N SER A 12 0.43 -10.15 -7.17
CA SER A 12 -1.03 -9.98 -7.06
C SER A 12 -1.59 -10.62 -5.79
N HIS A 13 -2.25 -9.81 -4.95
CA HIS A 13 -2.80 -10.26 -3.68
C HIS A 13 -4.18 -9.68 -3.39
N HIS A 14 -4.84 -10.27 -2.39
CA HIS A 14 -6.11 -9.80 -1.87
C HIS A 14 -5.99 -8.37 -1.32
N PRO A 15 -6.99 -7.49 -1.51
CA PRO A 15 -6.90 -6.11 -1.08
C PRO A 15 -6.60 -5.91 0.40
N TYR A 16 -7.20 -6.72 1.29
CA TYR A 16 -6.87 -6.70 2.72
C TYR A 16 -5.38 -6.95 3.01
N TYR A 17 -4.74 -7.87 2.27
CA TYR A 17 -3.30 -8.12 2.43
C TYR A 17 -2.48 -6.91 1.97
N ASN A 18 -2.83 -6.32 0.82
CA ASN A 18 -2.10 -5.15 0.30
C ASN A 18 -2.17 -3.97 1.29
N MET A 19 -3.34 -3.71 1.87
CA MET A 19 -3.50 -2.63 2.86
C MET A 19 -2.74 -2.93 4.17
N ALA A 20 -2.82 -4.16 4.68
CA ALA A 20 -2.10 -4.56 5.89
C ALA A 20 -0.58 -4.46 5.71
N LEU A 21 -0.06 -4.85 4.54
CA LEU A 21 1.36 -4.73 4.24
C LEU A 21 1.80 -3.27 4.10
N ASP A 22 1.01 -2.44 3.41
CA ASP A 22 1.30 -1.00 3.28
C ASP A 22 1.32 -0.30 4.64
N GLU A 23 0.38 -0.62 5.53
CA GLU A 23 0.34 -0.11 6.90
C GLU A 23 1.54 -0.60 7.73
N ALA A 24 1.92 -1.88 7.62
CA ALA A 24 3.08 -2.43 8.31
C ALA A 24 4.38 -1.74 7.85
N LEU A 25 4.57 -1.55 6.55
CA LEU A 25 5.75 -0.87 5.99
C LEU A 25 5.81 0.59 6.43
N LEU A 26 4.68 1.30 6.37
CA LEU A 26 4.57 2.68 6.86
C LEU A 26 5.00 2.77 8.34
N ASN A 27 4.50 1.85 9.15
CA ASN A 27 4.82 1.78 10.57
C ASN A 27 6.31 1.50 10.81
N PHE A 28 6.92 0.55 10.10
CA PHE A 28 8.36 0.24 10.25
C PHE A 28 9.25 1.42 9.84
N VAL A 29 8.96 2.06 8.70
CA VAL A 29 9.70 3.25 8.25
C VAL A 29 9.54 4.40 9.24
N SER A 30 8.32 4.64 9.74
CA SER A 30 8.06 5.72 10.71
C SER A 30 8.82 5.55 12.04
N ARG A 31 9.11 4.30 12.42
CA ARG A 31 9.89 3.97 13.62
C ARG A 31 11.39 3.84 13.36
N GLY A 32 11.84 3.99 12.11
CA GLY A 32 13.25 3.85 11.73
C GLY A 32 13.78 2.42 11.81
N GLU A 33 12.90 1.41 11.75
CA GLU A 33 13.30 0.00 11.81
C GLU A 33 13.82 -0.53 10.47
N ILE A 34 13.39 0.09 9.36
CA ILE A 34 13.82 -0.23 8.00
C ILE A 34 14.03 1.06 7.21
N ASP A 35 14.86 0.98 6.16
CA ASP A 35 15.00 2.05 5.18
C ASP A 35 13.74 2.20 4.30
N PRO A 36 13.53 3.35 3.64
CA PRO A 36 12.39 3.57 2.74
C PRO A 36 12.22 2.47 1.68
N VAL A 37 10.96 2.16 1.34
CA VAL A 37 10.62 1.04 0.45
C VAL A 37 9.83 1.55 -0.77
N VAL A 38 10.30 1.20 -1.97
CA VAL A 38 9.51 1.26 -3.20
C VAL A 38 8.87 -0.11 -3.43
N ARG A 39 7.55 -0.18 -3.32
CA ARG A 39 6.78 -1.42 -3.48
C ARG A 39 5.88 -1.37 -4.72
N PHE A 40 5.98 -2.37 -5.58
CA PHE A 40 5.05 -2.60 -6.69
C PHE A 40 4.13 -3.80 -6.37
N TYR A 41 2.84 -3.64 -6.63
CA TYR A 41 1.83 -4.68 -6.40
C TYR A 41 0.62 -4.53 -7.32
N THR A 42 -0.18 -5.60 -7.43
CA THR A 42 -1.48 -5.59 -8.11
C THR A 42 -2.56 -6.21 -7.22
N TRP A 43 -3.81 -6.12 -7.67
CA TRP A 43 -4.98 -6.60 -6.94
C TRP A 43 -5.50 -7.90 -7.54
N ASN A 44 -5.81 -8.87 -6.67
CA ASN A 44 -6.61 -10.05 -7.03
C ASN A 44 -7.52 -10.42 -5.85
N PRO A 45 -8.85 -10.26 -5.95
CA PRO A 45 -9.61 -9.89 -7.16
C PRO A 45 -9.44 -8.41 -7.57
N PRO A 46 -9.95 -7.99 -8.75
CA PRO A 46 -10.06 -6.57 -9.10
C PRO A 46 -10.68 -5.78 -7.96
N THR A 47 -10.02 -4.71 -7.54
CA THR A 47 -10.35 -3.96 -6.33
C THR A 47 -10.44 -2.47 -6.66
N LEU A 48 -11.43 -1.80 -6.09
CA LEU A 48 -11.51 -0.34 -6.04
C LEU A 48 -10.95 0.17 -4.71
N SER A 49 -9.91 1.01 -4.77
CA SER A 49 -9.43 1.75 -3.59
C SER A 49 -10.15 3.09 -3.48
N ILE A 50 -10.48 3.48 -2.25
CA ILE A 50 -11.14 4.75 -1.95
C ILE A 50 -10.19 5.57 -1.09
N GLY A 51 -9.84 6.77 -1.55
CA GLY A 51 -9.01 7.68 -0.79
C GLY A 51 -9.70 8.13 0.50
N TYR A 52 -8.91 8.46 1.52
CA TYR A 52 -9.41 8.83 2.85
C TYR A 52 -10.48 9.95 2.84
N PHE A 53 -10.39 10.88 1.88
CA PHE A 53 -11.33 12.00 1.74
C PHE A 53 -12.46 11.76 0.73
N GLN A 54 -12.49 10.62 0.04
CA GLN A 54 -13.53 10.27 -0.93
C GLN A 54 -14.74 9.65 -0.22
N ARG A 55 -15.94 10.09 -0.60
CA ARG A 55 -17.19 9.55 -0.04
C ARG A 55 -17.74 8.49 -0.99
N LEU A 56 -17.81 7.25 -0.50
CA LEU A 56 -18.33 6.09 -1.25
C LEU A 56 -19.64 6.40 -2.00
N SER A 57 -20.63 6.95 -1.29
CA SER A 57 -21.97 7.21 -1.85
C SER A 57 -22.03 8.33 -2.90
N LYS A 58 -20.96 9.09 -3.10
CA LYS A 58 -20.89 10.18 -4.08
C LYS A 58 -20.04 9.80 -5.29
N GLU A 59 -18.98 9.03 -5.04
CA GLU A 59 -17.94 8.75 -6.04
C GLU A 59 -18.14 7.41 -6.76
N ILE A 60 -19.04 6.56 -6.26
CA ILE A 60 -19.23 5.19 -6.76
C ILE A 60 -20.72 4.94 -7.00
N ASP A 61 -21.01 4.42 -8.19
CA ASP A 61 -22.32 3.87 -8.55
C ASP A 61 -22.42 2.45 -7.96
N ILE A 62 -23.34 2.25 -7.02
CA ILE A 62 -23.53 1.00 -6.25
C ILE A 62 -24.80 0.30 -6.72
#